data_AF-A0A2K3K713-F1
#
_entry.id   AF-A0A2K3K713-F1
#
_cell.length_a   1.000
_cell.length_b   1.000
_cell.length_c   1.000
_cell.angle_alpha   90.00
_cell.angle_beta   90.00
_cell.angle_gamma   90.00
#
_symmetry.space_group_name_H-M   'P 1'
#
loop_
_entity.id
_entity.type
_entity.pdbx_description
1 polymer ?
#
loop_
_entity_poly.entity_id
_entity_poly.type
_entity_poly.pdbx_seq_one_letter_code
_entity_poly.pdbx_strand_id
1 'polypeptide(L)'
;MVQKQIENYLLGLGELEVDCIVSDLCYPGTAEAATKLGIPRIVFTPASVISRCAELWFEQHTAHTEVESDSDKFTIVGFPHKLEMTRSQLPCWMRKPTMFGRIMKVIYEF
;
A
#
# COMPACT_ATOMS: atom_id res chain seq x y z
N MET A 1 10.96 -1.27 17.56
CA MET A 1 11.72 -2.42 18.09
C MET A 1 12.05 -3.42 16.98
N VAL A 2 11.07 -3.87 16.20
CA VAL A 2 11.26 -4.83 15.09
C VAL A 2 12.15 -4.28 13.95
N GLN A 3 11.97 -3.03 13.53
CA GLN A 3 12.74 -2.43 12.42
C GLN A 3 14.26 -2.45 12.65
N LYS A 4 14.72 -2.04 13.84
CA LYS A 4 16.15 -2.09 14.22
C LYS A 4 16.71 -3.51 14.22
N GLN A 5 15.89 -4.50 14.61
CA GLN A 5 16.33 -5.90 14.60
C GLN A 5 16.49 -6.41 13.16
N ILE A 6 15.59 -6.04 12.25
CA ILE A 6 15.69 -6.37 10.82
C ILE A 6 16.94 -5.71 10.22
N GLU A 7 17.16 -4.42 10.45
CA GLU A 7 18.36 -3.72 9.95
C GLU A 7 19.65 -4.32 10.51
N ASN A 8 19.71 -4.60 11.82
CA ASN A 8 20.88 -5.22 12.42
C ASN A 8 21.12 -6.64 11.90
N TYR A 9 20.06 -7.40 11.59
CA TYR A 9 20.17 -8.71 10.99
C TYR A 9 20.68 -8.63 9.55
N LEU A 10 20.09 -7.75 8.73
CA LEU A 10 20.45 -7.57 7.33
C LEU A 10 21.85 -6.96 7.14
N LEU A 11 22.24 -6.02 7.99
CA LEU A 11 23.53 -5.31 7.90
C LEU A 11 24.64 -5.95 8.75
N GLY A 12 24.27 -6.74 9.78
CA GLY A 12 25.22 -7.38 10.69
C GLY A 12 25.72 -8.74 10.23
N LEU A 13 25.08 -9.34 9.22
CA LEU A 13 25.56 -10.54 8.56
C LEU A 13 26.62 -10.17 7.51
N GLY A 14 27.85 -9.90 7.95
CA GLY A 14 29.00 -9.77 7.05
C GLY A 14 29.32 -11.04 6.23
N GLU A 15 28.55 -12.12 6.43
CA GLU A 15 28.73 -13.43 5.80
C GLU A 15 27.57 -13.84 4.87
N LEU A 16 26.42 -13.14 4.89
CA LEU A 16 25.26 -13.51 4.07
C LEU A 16 25.19 -12.59 2.84
N GLU A 17 25.48 -13.14 1.67
CA GLU A 17 25.28 -12.45 0.39
C GLU A 17 23.77 -12.38 0.11
N VAL A 18 23.19 -11.18 0.28
CA VAL A 18 21.77 -10.92 0.03
C VAL A 18 21.64 -10.20 -1.29
N ASP A 19 21.01 -10.83 -2.29
CA ASP A 19 20.81 -10.20 -3.61
C ASP A 19 19.55 -9.34 -3.71
N CYS A 20 18.57 -9.55 -2.82
CA CYS A 20 17.29 -8.87 -2.85
C CYS A 20 16.57 -8.95 -1.50
N ILE A 21 15.77 -7.93 -1.18
CA ILE A 21 14.84 -7.95 -0.05
C ILE A 21 13.41 -8.06 -0.59
N VAL A 22 12.68 -9.08 -0.16
CA VAL A 22 11.21 -9.14 -0.33
C VAL A 22 10.57 -8.81 1.00
N SER A 23 9.78 -7.75 1.07
CA SER A 23 9.18 -7.31 2.33
C SER A 23 7.76 -6.80 2.15
N ASP A 24 6.95 -6.94 3.20
CA ASP A 24 5.61 -6.34 3.21
C ASP A 24 5.71 -4.81 3.14
N LEU A 25 4.72 -4.19 2.49
CA LEU A 25 4.59 -2.74 2.41
C LEU A 25 4.64 -2.07 3.80
N CYS A 26 4.14 -2.74 4.85
CA CYS A 26 4.13 -2.23 6.22
C CYS A 26 5.51 -2.19 6.90
N TYR A 27 6.59 -2.61 6.22
CA TYR A 27 7.97 -2.47 6.68
C TYR A 27 8.77 -1.49 5.82
N PRO A 28 8.41 -0.18 5.81
CA PRO A 28 9.02 0.80 4.92
C PRO A 28 10.53 0.95 5.14
N GLY A 29 11.03 0.75 6.36
CA GLY A 29 12.47 0.85 6.64
C GLY A 29 13.32 -0.22 5.95
N THR A 30 12.72 -1.28 5.40
CA THR A 30 13.44 -2.22 4.52
C THR A 30 13.85 -1.58 3.19
N ALA A 31 13.20 -0.51 2.74
CA ALA A 31 13.63 0.26 1.58
C ALA A 31 14.97 0.96 1.85
N GLU A 32 15.13 1.53 3.05
CA GLU A 32 16.39 2.14 3.46
C GLU A 32 17.50 1.09 3.61
N ALA A 33 17.18 -0.08 4.17
CA ALA A 33 18.13 -1.19 4.26
C ALA A 33 18.60 -1.69 2.88
N ALA A 34 17.67 -1.88 1.93
CA ALA A 34 17.98 -2.26 0.56
C ALA A 34 18.89 -1.23 -0.13
N THR A 35 18.58 0.06 0.07
CA THR A 35 19.39 1.17 -0.45
C THR A 35 20.81 1.15 0.13
N LYS A 36 20.97 0.93 1.43
CA LYS A 36 22.28 0.85 2.10
C LYS A 36 23.13 -0.34 1.60
N LEU A 37 22.47 -1.46 1.29
CA LEU A 37 23.10 -2.65 0.77
C LEU A 37 23.35 -2.60 -0.75
N GLY A 38 22.74 -1.63 -1.46
CA GLY A 38 22.86 -1.50 -2.91
C GLY A 38 22.08 -2.57 -3.69
N ILE A 39 21.01 -3.12 -3.10
CA ILE A 39 20.23 -4.24 -3.65
C ILE A 39 18.77 -3.85 -3.89
N PRO A 40 18.04 -4.51 -4.80
CA PRO A 40 16.63 -4.26 -5.02
C PRO A 40 15.77 -4.69 -3.83
N ARG A 41 14.70 -3.92 -3.58
CA ARG A 41 13.57 -4.30 -2.74
C ARG A 41 12.35 -4.61 -3.60
N ILE A 42 11.72 -5.75 -3.37
CA ILE A 42 10.41 -6.11 -3.92
C ILE A 42 9.37 -6.00 -2.81
N VAL A 43 8.35 -5.16 -3.05
CA VAL A 43 7.22 -5.03 -2.13
C VAL A 43 6.28 -6.20 -2.33
N PHE A 44 6.07 -6.98 -1.28
CA PHE A 44 4.99 -7.95 -1.22
C PHE A 44 3.74 -7.28 -0.66
N THR A 45 2.59 -7.51 -1.30
CA THR A 45 1.30 -7.13 -0.72
C THR A 45 0.36 -8.31 -0.84
N PRO A 46 -0.31 -8.73 0.24
CA PRO A 46 -1.28 -9.82 0.21
C PRO A 46 -2.61 -9.48 -0.52
N ALA A 47 -2.64 -8.48 -1.39
CA ALA A 47 -3.83 -8.04 -2.12
C ALA A 47 -3.87 -8.62 -3.54
N SER A 48 -5.08 -8.82 -4.06
CA SER A 48 -5.26 -9.18 -5.47
C SER A 48 -4.92 -7.99 -6.39
N VAL A 49 -4.57 -8.27 -7.65
CA VAL A 49 -4.30 -7.23 -8.65
C VAL A 49 -5.49 -6.27 -8.81
N ILE A 50 -6.72 -6.81 -8.84
CA ILE A 50 -7.94 -5.98 -8.95
C ILE A 50 -8.11 -5.05 -7.75
N SER A 51 -7.84 -5.53 -6.53
CA SER A 51 -7.89 -4.69 -5.32
C SER A 51 -6.88 -3.54 -5.40
N ARG A 52 -5.64 -3.84 -5.82
CA ARG A 52 -4.58 -2.84 -5.94
C ARG A 52 -4.89 -1.80 -7.04
N CYS A 53 -5.42 -2.24 -8.18
CA CYS A 53 -5.86 -1.32 -9.23
C CYS A 53 -7.00 -0.42 -8.73
N ALA A 54 -7.97 -0.94 -7.98
CA ALA A 54 -9.07 -0.14 -7.46
C ALA A 54 -8.58 0.95 -6.49
N GLU A 55 -7.65 0.61 -5.60
CA GLU A 55 -7.03 1.59 -4.69
C GLU A 55 -6.33 2.72 -5.46
N LEU A 56 -5.53 2.39 -6.48
CA LEU A 56 -4.88 3.39 -7.34
C LEU A 56 -5.90 4.31 -8.03
N TRP A 57 -7.01 3.75 -8.50
CA TRP A 57 -8.08 4.56 -9.10
C TRP A 57 -8.77 5.46 -8.09
N PHE A 58 -8.95 5.04 -6.83
CA PHE A 58 -9.51 5.89 -5.77
C PHE A 58 -8.58 7.03 -5.36
N GLU A 59 -7.27 6.83 -5.45
CA GLU A 59 -6.30 7.92 -5.21
C GLU A 59 -6.35 8.98 -6.33
N GLN A 60 -6.61 8.56 -7.56
CA GLN A 60 -6.66 9.45 -8.72
C GLN A 60 -8.05 10.05 -8.98
N HIS A 61 -9.13 9.38 -8.54
CA HIS A 61 -10.51 9.76 -8.83
C HIS A 61 -11.38 9.78 -7.57
N THR A 62 -12.12 10.88 -7.41
CA THR A 62 -12.92 11.19 -6.23
C THR A 62 -14.37 10.73 -6.30
N ALA A 63 -14.75 9.87 -7.26
CA ALA A 63 -16.14 9.41 -7.45
C ALA A 63 -16.78 8.86 -6.16
N HIS A 64 -16.00 8.17 -5.34
CA HIS A 64 -16.46 7.64 -4.05
C HIS A 64 -16.76 8.72 -3.00
N THR A 65 -16.21 9.94 -3.15
CA THR A 65 -16.45 11.09 -2.27
C THR A 65 -17.61 11.98 -2.74
N GLU A 66 -18.07 11.81 -3.98
CA GLU A 66 -19.12 12.64 -4.60
C GLU A 66 -20.54 12.11 -4.37
N VAL A 67 -20.70 10.86 -3.93
CA VAL A 67 -22.04 10.31 -3.61
C VAL A 67 -22.65 10.92 -2.33
N GLU A 68 -23.98 10.97 -2.22
CA GLU A 68 -24.64 11.62 -1.08
C GLU A 68 -24.70 10.72 0.16
N SER A 69 -24.95 9.42 -0.05
CA SER A 69 -25.12 8.40 0.99
C SER A 69 -24.04 7.33 0.94
N ASP A 70 -23.74 6.73 2.10
CA ASP A 70 -22.89 5.54 2.19
C ASP A 70 -23.46 4.33 1.41
N SER A 71 -24.77 4.35 1.11
CA SER A 71 -25.45 3.29 0.35
C SER A 71 -25.51 3.54 -1.16
N ASP A 72 -25.14 4.74 -1.61
CA ASP A 72 -25.17 5.08 -3.03
C ASP A 72 -24.06 4.36 -3.78
N LYS A 73 -24.39 3.89 -4.98
CA LYS A 73 -23.44 3.22 -5.86
C LYS A 73 -22.66 4.23 -6.68
N PHE A 74 -21.38 3.95 -6.87
CA PHE A 74 -20.54 4.61 -7.85
C PHE A 74 -19.79 3.56 -8.67
N THR A 75 -19.38 3.95 -9.89
CA THR A 75 -18.55 3.10 -10.76
C THR A 75 -17.08 3.39 -10.53
N ILE A 76 -16.26 2.34 -10.41
CA ILE A 76 -14.80 2.49 -10.37
C ILE A 76 -14.31 2.77 -11.80
N VAL A 77 -13.65 3.91 -11.98
CA VAL A 77 -13.10 4.32 -13.28
C VAL A 77 -11.89 3.43 -13.63
N GLY A 78 -11.66 3.20 -14.92
CA GLY A 78 -10.40 2.64 -15.43
C GLY A 78 -10.30 1.10 -15.49
N PHE A 79 -11.35 0.38 -15.13
CA PHE A 79 -11.45 -1.06 -15.41
C PHE A 79 -12.08 -1.33 -16.78
N PRO A 80 -11.69 -2.45 -17.46
CA PRO A 80 -12.29 -2.83 -18.74
C PRO A 80 -13.75 -3.28 -18.61
N HIS A 81 -14.16 -3.69 -17.42
CA HIS A 81 -15.52 -4.07 -17.09
C HIS A 81 -16.10 -3.05 -16.12
N LYS A 82 -17.41 -2.79 -16.24
CA LYS A 82 -18.11 -1.94 -15.28
C LYS A 82 -18.12 -2.62 -13.91
N LEU A 83 -17.48 -1.98 -12.94
CA LEU A 83 -17.48 -2.40 -11.54
C LEU A 83 -18.14 -1.31 -10.70
N GLU A 84 -19.20 -1.67 -9.99
CA GLU A 84 -19.92 -0.77 -9.09
C GLU A 84 -19.72 -1.20 -7.64
N MET A 85 -19.62 -0.23 -6.75
CA MET A 85 -19.61 -0.44 -5.31
C MET A 85 -20.31 0.70 -4.59
N THR A 86 -20.65 0.47 -3.32
CA THR A 86 -21.17 1.52 -2.44
C THR A 86 -20.04 2.10 -1.59
N ARG A 87 -20.20 3.35 -1.13
CA ARG A 87 -19.21 3.96 -0.22
C ARG A 87 -19.05 3.15 1.08
N SER A 88 -20.10 2.47 1.53
CA SER A 88 -20.08 1.57 2.68
C SER A 88 -19.25 0.29 2.51
N GLN A 89 -18.83 -0.05 1.29
CA GLN A 89 -17.91 -1.18 1.02
C GLN A 89 -16.44 -0.78 1.10
N LEU A 90 -16.13 0.52 1.07
CA LEU A 90 -14.75 1.00 1.19
C LEU A 90 -14.23 0.88 2.62
N PRO A 91 -12.93 0.73 2.83
CA PRO A 91 -12.34 0.87 4.15
C PRO A 91 -12.59 2.26 4.76
N CYS A 92 -12.73 2.31 6.09
CA CYS A 92 -13.14 3.54 6.79
C CYS A 92 -12.21 4.73 6.52
N TRP A 93 -10.92 4.46 6.32
CA TRP A 93 -9.90 5.47 6.04
C TRP A 93 -9.94 6.04 4.62
N MET A 94 -10.64 5.38 3.69
CA MET A 94 -10.90 5.90 2.35
C MET A 94 -12.21 6.69 2.27
N ARG A 95 -13.16 6.44 3.18
CA ARG A 95 -14.44 7.18 3.21
C ARG A 95 -14.28 8.60 3.71
N LYS A 96 -13.37 8.80 4.68
CA LYS A 96 -13.14 10.08 5.35
C LYS A 96 -11.65 10.23 5.68
N PRO A 97 -11.11 11.46 5.72
CA PRO A 97 -9.75 11.69 6.17
C PRO A 97 -9.56 11.18 7.60
N THR A 98 -8.63 10.25 7.78
CA THR A 98 -8.24 9.72 9.10
C THR A 98 -6.73 9.73 9.25
N MET A 99 -6.25 9.68 10.49
CA MET A 99 -4.81 9.52 10.75
C MET A 99 -4.25 8.24 10.12
N PHE A 100 -5.02 7.14 10.16
CA PHE A 100 -4.64 5.89 9.53
C PHE A 100 -4.54 6.03 8.00
N GLY A 101 -5.48 6.73 7.35
CA GLY A 101 -5.40 7.00 5.91
C GLY A 101 -4.14 7.80 5.52
N ARG A 102 -3.73 8.76 6.35
CA ARG A 102 -2.47 9.50 6.15
C ARG A 102 -1.24 8.61 6.27
N ILE A 103 -1.23 7.71 7.26
CA ILE A 103 -0.16 6.72 7.45
C ILE A 103 -0.09 5.78 6.24
N MET A 104 -1.23 5.26 5.78
CA MET A 104 -1.29 4.38 4.60
C MET A 104 -0.75 5.07 3.35
N LYS A 105 -1.08 6.35 3.14
CA LYS A 105 -0.55 7.13 2.01
C LYS A 105 0.97 7.23 2.04
N VAL A 106 1.55 7.54 3.21
CA VAL A 106 3.00 7.58 3.39
C VAL A 106 3.63 6.20 3.14
N ILE A 107 2.99 5.13 3.61
CA ILE A 107 3.44 3.75 3.39
C ILE A 107 3.45 3.37 1.90
N TYR A 108 2.48 3.84 1.11
CA TYR A 108 2.41 3.60 -0.34
C TYR A 108 3.49 4.32 -1.16
N GLU A 109 4.14 5.34 -0.58
CA GLU A 109 5.20 6.11 -1.24
C GLU A 109 6.60 5.47 -1.10
N PHE A 110 6.75 4.37 -0.33
CA PHE A 110 8.02 3.67 -0.04
C PHE A 110 8.18 2.34 -0.77
#